data_AF-A0ABD3LBB3-F1
#
_entry.id   AF-A0ABD3LBB3-F1
#
_cell.length_a   1.000
_cell.length_b   1.000
_cell.length_c   1.000
_cell.angle_alpha   90.00
_cell.angle_beta   90.00
_cell.angle_gamma   90.00
#
_symmetry.space_group_name_H-M   'P 1'
#
loop_
_entity.id
_entity.type
_entity.pdbx_description
1 polymer ?
#
loop_
_entity_poly.entity_id
_entity_poly.type
_entity_poly.pdbx_seq_one_letter_code
_entity_poly.pdbx_strand_id
1 'polypeptide(L)'
;MSTVFFSVSPPSPSFPPQFHFKSFKHLSPLKTTLKRPLFSTTTRSSLHVDPLESDPPLPPSVRTFWKWLAEEGVVSSTCPCRSEEELAEIKGTLLLRMTRKMKEHVESQYHKVKEEIMSRHEQQFPSSITLDGFLWAFIMLRSRALSHLRGQLVMLPLVDLINHSASITREDNAEEINGPAGLFSWDLLFCLKSTMPVKEGEQVVIQYGLKKSNADLAFYYGFVEPNTNRDSYTLTFNISELDPFHREKLDIAAANDLGETAYFDIFMDRPLPPAILPYRRLVALQEADAFLLEPVYRKSIWKTLELPVSHVNEELVCKMDEKLIQEGNLGYKLEIAVTVRVGEKRVLQQIEGIVKEKEAQLDKLEYYHERRLKELGLVGEEDETYCQPKKDSIPTL
;
A
#
# COMPACT_ATOMS: atom_id res chain seq x y z
N MET A 1 33.95 16.28 -1.63
CA MET A 1 32.70 16.45 -0.85
C MET A 1 31.56 16.40 -1.85
N SER A 2 31.10 15.20 -2.19
CA SER A 2 29.98 15.01 -3.11
C SER A 2 28.70 15.20 -2.31
N THR A 3 28.01 16.31 -2.54
CA THR A 3 26.72 16.61 -1.93
C THR A 3 25.72 15.57 -2.40
N VAL A 4 25.30 14.68 -1.50
CA VAL A 4 24.34 13.65 -1.87
C VAL A 4 22.95 14.26 -1.95
N PHE A 5 22.41 14.37 -3.16
CA PHE A 5 21.05 14.83 -3.38
C PHE A 5 20.07 13.66 -3.13
N PHE A 6 19.74 13.42 -1.86
CA PHE A 6 18.61 12.56 -1.53
C PHE A 6 17.36 13.40 -1.36
N SER A 7 16.41 13.26 -2.30
CA SER A 7 15.05 13.76 -2.11
C SER A 7 14.32 12.81 -1.16
N VAL A 8 13.97 13.29 0.03
CA VAL A 8 12.91 12.68 0.82
C VAL A 8 11.61 13.11 0.15
N SER A 9 11.19 12.37 -0.87
CA SER A 9 9.93 12.62 -1.54
C SER A 9 8.79 12.30 -0.56
N PRO A 10 7.78 13.18 -0.42
CA PRO A 10 6.69 12.93 0.50
C PRO A 10 5.97 11.64 0.10
N PRO A 11 5.67 10.69 1.03
CA PRO A 11 4.88 9.49 0.76
C PRO A 11 3.68 9.85 -0.09
N SER A 12 3.65 9.37 -1.33
CA SER A 12 2.38 9.20 -2.01
C SER A 12 1.68 8.09 -1.24
N PRO A 13 0.43 8.25 -0.77
CA PRO A 13 -0.28 7.12 -0.22
C PRO A 13 -0.26 6.02 -1.28
N SER A 14 0.26 4.85 -0.93
CA SER A 14 0.01 3.63 -1.67
C SER A 14 -1.49 3.45 -1.67
N PHE A 15 -2.13 3.93 -2.74
CA PHE A 15 -3.37 3.32 -3.16
C PHE A 15 -3.05 1.83 -3.40
N PRO A 16 -3.93 0.89 -3.02
CA PRO A 16 -3.85 -0.47 -3.56
C PRO A 16 -3.67 -0.35 -5.08
N PRO A 17 -2.94 -1.29 -5.70
CA PRO A 17 -2.30 -1.11 -7.01
C PRO A 17 -3.19 -0.28 -7.92
N GLN A 18 -2.61 0.78 -8.51
CA GLN A 18 -3.24 1.43 -9.66
C GLN A 18 -3.79 0.29 -10.52
N PHE A 19 -5.11 0.22 -10.63
CA PHE A 19 -5.73 -0.56 -11.69
C PHE A 19 -5.30 0.16 -12.97
N HIS A 20 -4.08 -0.15 -13.42
CA HIS A 20 -3.80 -0.13 -14.83
C HIS A 20 -4.89 -1.02 -15.41
N PHE A 21 -5.79 -0.43 -16.17
CA PHE A 21 -6.46 -1.15 -17.24
C PHE A 21 -5.34 -1.72 -18.11
N LYS A 22 -4.80 -2.89 -17.73
CA LYS A 22 -3.83 -3.60 -18.53
C LYS A 22 -4.59 -4.01 -19.78
N SER A 23 -4.24 -3.36 -20.87
CA SER A 23 -4.49 -3.81 -22.22
C SER A 23 -4.15 -5.30 -22.29
N PHE A 24 -5.16 -6.13 -22.46
CA PHE A 24 -5.00 -7.57 -22.68
C PHE A 24 -4.22 -7.78 -23.98
N LYS A 25 -2.91 -7.93 -23.87
CA LYS A 25 -2.10 -8.57 -24.91
C LYS A 25 -1.17 -9.56 -24.23
N HIS A 26 -1.27 -10.80 -24.67
CA HIS A 26 -0.48 -11.97 -24.29
C HIS A 26 -0.93 -12.76 -23.04
N LEU A 27 -1.98 -13.57 -23.23
CA LEU A 27 -2.04 -14.92 -22.66
C LEU A 27 -2.20 -15.90 -23.83
N SER A 28 -1.29 -16.87 -23.90
CA SER A 28 -1.22 -17.95 -24.87
C SER A 28 -2.45 -18.87 -24.74
N PRO A 29 -3.08 -19.33 -25.84
CA PRO A 29 -4.26 -20.17 -25.76
C PRO A 29 -3.91 -21.63 -25.44
N LEU A 30 -4.50 -22.15 -24.36
CA LEU A 30 -4.74 -23.58 -24.19
C LEU A 30 -5.62 -24.08 -25.35
N LYS A 31 -5.14 -25.14 -25.99
CA LYS A 31 -5.74 -25.74 -27.19
C LYS A 31 -7.10 -26.37 -26.87
N THR A 32 -8.18 -25.81 -27.41
CA THR A 32 -9.38 -26.57 -27.73
C THR A 32 -9.88 -26.18 -29.12
N THR A 33 -9.96 -27.17 -29.98
CA THR A 33 -10.30 -27.14 -31.39
C THR A 33 -11.74 -26.73 -31.64
N LEU A 34 -11.98 -25.63 -32.36
CA LEU A 34 -13.11 -25.48 -33.29
C LEU A 34 -12.80 -24.37 -34.31
N LYS A 35 -13.21 -24.61 -35.56
CA LYS A 35 -12.70 -23.98 -36.79
C LYS A 35 -13.26 -22.55 -37.02
N ARG A 36 -12.35 -21.66 -37.44
CA ARG A 36 -12.41 -20.37 -38.20
C ARG A 36 -13.70 -20.09 -39.03
N PRO A 37 -14.04 -18.80 -39.32
CA PRO A 37 -13.28 -18.00 -40.30
C PRO A 37 -12.87 -16.58 -39.89
N LEU A 38 -11.83 -16.12 -40.58
CA LEU A 38 -11.12 -14.85 -40.46
C LEU A 38 -11.92 -13.69 -41.05
N PHE A 39 -12.00 -12.58 -40.32
CA PHE A 39 -11.99 -11.24 -40.92
C PHE A 39 -11.05 -10.35 -40.11
N SER A 40 -10.06 -9.80 -40.81
CA SER A 40 -9.12 -8.80 -40.33
C SER A 40 -9.63 -7.43 -40.79
N THR A 41 -9.86 -6.52 -39.86
CA THR A 41 -9.80 -5.08 -40.13
C THR A 41 -9.30 -4.34 -38.89
N THR A 42 -8.25 -3.57 -39.12
CA THR A 42 -7.62 -2.62 -38.21
C THR A 42 -8.58 -1.49 -37.87
N THR A 43 -8.91 -1.27 -36.60
CA THR A 43 -9.58 -0.04 -36.16
C THR A 43 -9.20 0.35 -34.73
N ARG A 44 -8.55 1.52 -34.65
CA ARG A 44 -8.53 2.54 -33.60
C ARG A 44 -9.26 2.21 -32.28
N SER A 45 -8.51 2.25 -31.18
CA SER A 45 -9.01 2.21 -29.80
C SER A 45 -9.99 3.35 -29.54
N SER A 46 -11.28 3.03 -29.53
CA SER A 46 -12.32 3.80 -28.86
C SER A 46 -12.64 3.09 -27.54
N LEU A 47 -12.73 3.83 -26.44
CA LEU A 47 -13.35 3.34 -25.20
C LEU A 47 -14.84 3.15 -25.48
N HIS A 48 -15.18 2.01 -26.08
CA HIS A 48 -16.57 1.57 -26.17
C HIS A 48 -16.95 1.00 -24.81
N VAL A 49 -17.90 1.66 -24.15
CA VAL A 49 -18.71 1.01 -23.11
C VAL A 49 -19.59 0.03 -23.89
N ASP A 50 -19.18 -1.23 -23.95
CA ASP A 50 -20.09 -2.28 -24.42
C ASP A 50 -21.31 -2.26 -23.48
N PRO A 51 -22.54 -2.22 -24.00
CA PRO A 51 -23.72 -2.34 -23.18
C PRO A 51 -23.68 -3.76 -22.58
N LEU A 52 -23.29 -3.85 -21.31
CA LEU A 52 -23.59 -5.01 -20.50
C LEU A 52 -25.09 -5.27 -20.69
N GLU A 53 -25.46 -6.50 -21.06
CA GLU A 53 -26.86 -6.92 -21.16
C GLU A 53 -27.61 -6.31 -19.98
N SER A 54 -28.64 -5.49 -20.26
CA SER A 54 -29.18 -4.56 -19.28
C SER A 54 -29.64 -5.33 -18.05
N ASP A 55 -28.87 -5.24 -16.96
CA ASP A 55 -29.31 -5.74 -15.67
C ASP A 55 -30.70 -5.18 -15.39
N PRO A 56 -31.62 -5.99 -14.83
CA PRO A 56 -32.96 -5.52 -14.52
C PRO A 56 -32.86 -4.25 -13.67
N PRO A 57 -33.71 -3.24 -13.96
CA PRO A 57 -33.64 -1.96 -13.27
C PRO A 57 -33.74 -2.17 -11.76
N LEU A 58 -32.73 -1.70 -11.02
CA LEU A 58 -32.72 -1.77 -9.56
C LEU A 58 -34.03 -1.19 -8.98
N PRO A 59 -34.60 -1.80 -7.93
CA PRO A 59 -35.79 -1.28 -7.26
C PRO A 59 -35.60 0.20 -6.84
N PRO A 60 -36.63 1.05 -6.90
CA PRO A 60 -36.51 2.46 -6.54
C PRO A 60 -35.94 2.70 -5.14
N SER A 61 -36.31 1.85 -4.17
CA SER A 61 -35.79 1.89 -2.79
C SER A 61 -34.28 1.69 -2.70
N VAL A 62 -33.71 0.86 -3.59
CA VAL A 62 -32.26 0.61 -3.65
C VAL A 62 -31.54 1.78 -4.31
N ARG A 63 -32.14 2.38 -5.35
CA ARG A 63 -31.55 3.52 -6.08
C ARG A 63 -31.31 4.74 -5.19
N THR A 64 -32.19 4.97 -4.22
CA THR A 64 -32.09 6.09 -3.29
C THR A 64 -31.64 5.68 -1.89
N PHE A 65 -31.23 4.42 -1.69
CA PHE A 65 -30.94 3.87 -0.36
C PHE A 65 -29.95 4.73 0.44
N TRP A 66 -28.78 5.04 -0.13
CA TRP A 66 -27.76 5.83 0.58
C TRP A 66 -28.13 7.30 0.72
N LYS A 67 -28.97 7.83 -0.17
CA LYS A 67 -29.53 9.18 -0.01
C LYS A 67 -30.48 9.20 1.19
N TRP A 68 -31.40 8.25 1.25
CA TRP A 68 -32.31 8.07 2.37
C TRP A 68 -31.54 7.85 3.68
N LEU A 69 -30.51 7.00 3.67
CA LEU A 69 -29.67 6.73 4.84
C LEU A 69 -28.96 8.00 5.37
N ALA A 70 -28.59 8.91 4.47
CA ALA A 70 -28.05 10.21 4.85
C ALA A 70 -29.13 11.17 5.38
N GLU A 71 -30.34 11.15 4.83
CA GLU A 71 -31.49 11.93 5.30
C GLU A 71 -31.95 11.50 6.71
N GLU A 72 -31.87 10.20 7.02
CA GLU A 72 -32.11 9.66 8.37
C GLU A 72 -30.97 9.94 9.36
N GLY A 73 -29.88 10.57 8.92
CA GLY A 73 -28.73 10.89 9.76
C GLY A 73 -27.89 9.68 10.19
N VAL A 74 -28.12 8.50 9.58
CA VAL A 74 -27.30 7.30 9.83
C VAL A 74 -25.91 7.45 9.21
N VAL A 75 -25.82 8.21 8.11
CA VAL A 75 -24.55 8.63 7.51
C VAL A 75 -24.56 10.14 7.32
N SER A 76 -23.40 10.77 7.43
CA SER A 76 -23.28 12.20 7.15
C SER A 76 -23.74 12.51 5.73
N SER A 77 -24.61 13.51 5.58
CA SER A 77 -25.01 14.08 4.28
C SER A 77 -23.94 15.01 3.69
N THR A 78 -22.95 15.39 4.50
CA THR A 78 -21.79 16.19 4.10
C THR A 78 -20.54 15.32 4.07
N CYS A 79 -19.55 15.74 3.29
CA CYS A 79 -18.25 15.08 3.21
C CYS A 79 -17.64 14.98 4.62
N PRO A 80 -17.34 13.77 5.14
CA PRO A 80 -16.66 13.61 6.43
C PRO A 80 -15.15 13.91 6.31
N CYS A 81 -14.73 14.70 5.32
CA CYS A 81 -13.41 15.29 5.36
C CYS A 81 -13.30 16.06 6.66
N ARG A 82 -12.26 15.77 7.44
CA ARG A 82 -11.96 16.48 8.68
C ARG A 82 -12.08 17.98 8.45
N SER A 83 -12.82 18.64 9.33
CA SER A 83 -12.89 20.10 9.39
C SER A 83 -11.49 20.70 9.48
N GLU A 84 -11.32 21.97 9.11
CA GLU A 84 -10.00 22.62 9.19
C GLU A 84 -9.47 22.63 10.64
N GLU A 85 -10.38 22.72 11.62
CA GLU A 85 -10.07 22.55 13.04
C GLU A 85 -9.51 21.14 13.33
N GLU A 86 -10.17 20.09 12.86
CA GLU A 86 -9.69 18.70 13.02
C GLU A 86 -8.38 18.42 12.26
N LEU A 87 -8.17 19.07 11.11
CA LEU A 87 -6.92 18.98 10.35
C LEU A 87 -5.77 19.71 11.05
N ALA A 88 -6.06 20.82 11.74
CA ALA A 88 -5.07 21.52 12.55
C ALA A 88 -4.55 20.65 13.71
N GLU A 89 -5.41 19.78 14.27
CA GLU A 89 -5.05 18.89 15.38
C GLU A 89 -4.09 17.76 14.99
N ILE A 90 -4.12 17.34 13.73
CA ILE A 90 -3.21 16.33 13.18
C ILE A 90 -2.00 16.96 12.46
N LYS A 91 -1.69 18.22 12.75
CA LYS A 91 -0.52 18.90 12.18
C LYS A 91 0.78 18.15 12.48
N GLY A 92 1.55 17.90 11.41
CA GLY A 92 2.82 17.18 11.46
C GLY A 92 2.70 15.65 11.34
N THR A 93 1.48 15.10 11.32
CA THR A 93 1.26 13.66 11.17
C THR A 93 1.33 13.20 9.71
N LEU A 94 1.57 11.91 9.52
CA LEU A 94 1.41 11.26 8.22
C LEU A 94 -0.06 11.31 7.77
N LEU A 95 -1.00 11.12 8.70
CA LEU A 95 -2.44 11.16 8.44
C LEU A 95 -2.91 12.48 7.81
N LEU A 96 -2.39 13.64 8.26
CA LEU A 96 -2.72 14.93 7.66
C LEU A 96 -2.28 15.00 6.20
N ARG A 97 -1.05 14.54 5.93
CA ARG A 97 -0.49 14.52 4.58
C ARG A 97 -1.28 13.60 3.67
N MET A 98 -1.69 12.42 4.14
CA MET A 98 -2.57 11.51 3.40
C MET A 98 -3.93 12.15 3.09
N THR A 99 -4.53 12.82 4.08
CA THR A 99 -5.82 13.50 3.93
C THR A 99 -5.77 14.61 2.89
N ARG A 100 -4.74 15.46 2.90
CA ARG A 100 -4.56 16.53 1.91
C ARG A 100 -4.34 15.97 0.50
N LYS A 101 -3.40 15.03 0.35
CA LYS A 101 -3.13 14.40 -0.95
C LYS A 101 -4.35 13.72 -1.54
N MET A 102 -5.17 13.06 -0.72
CA MET A 102 -6.42 12.46 -1.17
C MET A 102 -7.40 13.51 -1.67
N LYS A 103 -7.59 14.61 -0.90
CA LYS A 103 -8.50 15.69 -1.28
C LYS A 103 -8.08 16.31 -2.62
N GLU A 104 -6.81 16.67 -2.77
CA GLU A 104 -6.24 17.21 -4.02
C GLU A 104 -6.41 16.23 -5.20
N HIS A 105 -6.18 14.93 -4.96
CA HIS A 105 -6.35 13.92 -5.99
C HIS A 105 -7.81 13.79 -6.43
N VAL A 106 -8.75 13.69 -5.49
CA VAL A 106 -10.18 13.54 -5.77
C VAL A 106 -10.73 14.79 -6.45
N GLU A 107 -10.28 15.98 -6.06
CA GLU A 107 -10.59 17.26 -6.73
C GLU A 107 -10.12 17.25 -8.19
N SER A 108 -8.88 16.83 -8.44
CA SER A 108 -8.36 16.68 -9.80
C SER A 108 -9.18 15.68 -10.64
N GLN A 109 -9.57 14.56 -10.06
CA GLN A 109 -10.42 13.57 -10.74
C GLN A 109 -11.82 14.12 -11.01
N TYR A 110 -12.41 14.88 -10.08
CA TYR A 110 -13.71 15.52 -10.28
C TYR A 110 -13.69 16.44 -11.50
N HIS A 111 -12.66 17.29 -11.63
CA HIS A 111 -12.54 18.17 -12.79
C HIS A 111 -12.41 17.40 -14.11
N LYS A 112 -11.61 16.33 -14.14
CA LYS A 112 -11.49 15.46 -15.33
C LYS A 112 -12.81 14.79 -15.70
N VAL A 113 -13.50 14.18 -14.74
CA VAL A 113 -14.80 13.53 -14.97
C VAL A 113 -15.84 14.54 -15.43
N LYS A 114 -15.83 15.75 -14.86
CA LYS A 114 -16.74 16.82 -15.26
C LYS A 114 -16.52 17.25 -16.71
N GLU A 115 -15.27 17.45 -17.11
CA GLU A 115 -14.90 17.88 -18.46
C GLU A 115 -15.09 16.77 -19.50
N GLU A 116 -14.68 15.54 -19.20
CA GLU A 116 -14.63 14.46 -20.19
C GLU A 116 -15.95 13.67 -20.30
N ILE A 117 -16.73 13.58 -19.22
CA ILE A 117 -17.92 12.72 -19.13
C ILE A 117 -19.18 13.55 -18.91
N MET A 118 -19.25 14.33 -17.82
CA MET A 118 -20.50 15.01 -17.44
C MET A 118 -20.95 16.02 -18.50
N SER A 119 -20.02 16.81 -19.04
CA SER A 119 -20.30 17.81 -20.09
C SER A 119 -20.78 17.18 -21.41
N ARG A 120 -20.34 15.96 -21.71
CA ARG A 120 -20.71 15.26 -22.96
C ARG A 120 -22.05 14.52 -22.87
N HIS A 121 -22.50 14.23 -21.65
CA HIS A 121 -23.68 13.43 -21.37
C HIS A 121 -24.66 14.16 -20.44
N GLU A 122 -24.88 15.46 -20.65
CA GLU A 122 -25.74 16.29 -19.79
C GLU A 122 -27.15 15.70 -19.57
N GLN A 123 -27.72 15.02 -20.57
CA GLN A 123 -29.02 14.36 -20.46
C GLN A 123 -29.04 13.22 -19.42
N GLN A 124 -27.90 12.59 -19.15
CA GLN A 124 -27.75 11.55 -18.12
C GLN A 124 -27.43 12.13 -16.73
N PHE A 125 -27.04 13.41 -16.66
CA PHE A 125 -26.72 14.13 -15.43
C PHE A 125 -27.64 15.36 -15.27
N PRO A 126 -28.95 15.15 -15.02
CA PRO A 126 -29.95 16.23 -15.01
C PRO A 126 -29.79 17.24 -13.86
N SER A 127 -28.88 16.99 -12.91
CA SER A 127 -28.58 17.89 -11.79
C SER A 127 -27.09 18.17 -11.71
N SER A 128 -26.70 19.38 -11.31
CA SER A 128 -25.30 19.78 -11.18
C SER A 128 -24.63 18.99 -10.05
N ILE A 129 -23.71 18.09 -10.40
CA ILE A 129 -22.89 17.38 -9.42
C ILE A 129 -21.80 18.32 -8.91
N THR A 130 -21.86 18.66 -7.62
CA THR A 130 -20.87 19.51 -6.94
C THR A 130 -19.63 18.70 -6.55
N LEU A 131 -18.52 19.39 -6.28
CA LEU A 131 -17.32 18.77 -5.74
C LEU A 131 -17.61 18.06 -4.40
N ASP A 132 -18.41 18.68 -3.52
CA ASP A 132 -18.79 18.09 -2.24
C ASP A 132 -19.58 16.79 -2.40
N GLY A 133 -20.50 16.74 -3.38
CA GLY A 133 -21.23 15.51 -3.70
C GLY A 133 -20.32 14.42 -4.25
N PHE A 134 -19.30 14.78 -5.03
CA PHE A 134 -18.30 13.85 -5.55
C PHE A 134 -17.40 13.30 -4.43
N LEU A 135 -16.93 14.17 -3.53
CA LEU A 135 -16.17 13.79 -2.34
C LEU A 135 -16.97 12.90 -1.40
N TRP A 136 -18.25 13.23 -1.16
CA TRP A 136 -19.16 12.40 -0.40
C TRP A 136 -19.30 11.01 -1.01
N ALA A 137 -19.57 10.91 -2.31
CA ALA A 137 -19.68 9.62 -3.00
C ALA A 137 -18.37 8.80 -2.92
N PHE A 138 -17.22 9.46 -3.07
CA PHE A 138 -15.91 8.83 -2.92
C PHE A 138 -15.71 8.24 -1.52
N ILE A 139 -16.09 8.98 -0.47
CA ILE A 139 -15.92 8.51 0.91
C ILE A 139 -16.93 7.41 1.25
N MET A 140 -18.17 7.51 0.76
CA MET A 140 -19.15 6.43 0.87
C MET A 140 -18.59 5.13 0.28
N LEU A 141 -18.03 5.21 -0.92
CA LEU A 141 -17.40 4.05 -1.56
C LEU A 141 -16.24 3.49 -0.72
N ARG A 142 -15.37 4.34 -0.17
CA ARG A 142 -14.19 3.89 0.59
C ARG A 142 -14.51 3.34 1.98
N SER A 143 -15.54 3.86 2.63
CA SER A 143 -15.91 3.47 3.99
C SER A 143 -16.86 2.27 4.03
N ARG A 144 -17.64 2.02 2.97
CA ARG A 144 -18.74 1.03 2.98
C ARG A 144 -18.62 -0.08 1.93
N ALA A 145 -17.83 0.11 0.87
CA ALA A 145 -17.69 -0.93 -0.12
C ALA A 145 -16.85 -2.10 0.40
N LEU A 146 -17.27 -3.30 0.00
CA LEU A 146 -16.56 -4.54 0.24
C LEU A 146 -15.69 -4.87 -0.98
N SER A 147 -14.41 -5.14 -0.75
CA SER A 147 -13.40 -5.34 -1.80
C SER A 147 -13.05 -6.80 -2.09
N HIS A 148 -13.71 -7.77 -1.44
CA HIS A 148 -13.35 -9.19 -1.49
C HIS A 148 -14.33 -10.03 -2.31
N LEU A 149 -15.25 -9.39 -3.04
CA LEU A 149 -16.28 -10.05 -3.82
C LEU A 149 -15.91 -10.04 -5.30
N ARG A 150 -15.51 -11.20 -5.84
CA ARG A 150 -15.06 -11.41 -7.24
C ARG A 150 -14.03 -10.38 -7.78
N GLY A 151 -13.23 -9.78 -6.90
CA GLY A 151 -12.29 -8.73 -7.29
C GLY A 151 -12.94 -7.41 -7.69
N GLN A 152 -14.21 -7.19 -7.33
CA GLN A 152 -14.96 -5.97 -7.54
C GLN A 152 -15.16 -5.21 -6.22
N LEU A 153 -15.35 -3.88 -6.32
CA LEU A 153 -15.87 -3.07 -5.22
C LEU A 153 -17.40 -3.14 -5.26
N VAL A 154 -18.01 -3.61 -4.17
CA VAL A 154 -19.47 -3.77 -4.09
C VAL A 154 -19.99 -3.03 -2.88
N MET A 155 -21.03 -2.21 -3.06
CA MET A 155 -21.81 -1.66 -1.95
C MET A 155 -23.11 -2.45 -1.83
N LEU A 156 -23.36 -2.99 -0.64
CA LEU A 156 -24.51 -3.84 -0.35
C LEU A 156 -25.41 -3.14 0.66
N PRO A 157 -26.60 -2.65 0.24
CA PRO A 157 -27.59 -2.12 1.17
C PRO A 157 -27.85 -3.09 2.32
N LEU A 158 -28.14 -2.56 3.52
CA LEU A 158 -28.34 -3.28 4.79
C LEU A 158 -27.06 -3.92 5.36
N VAL A 159 -26.27 -4.60 4.53
CA VAL A 159 -25.01 -5.23 4.94
C VAL A 159 -24.00 -4.17 5.41
N ASP A 160 -23.96 -3.02 4.75
CA ASP A 160 -23.05 -1.92 5.08
C ASP A 160 -23.37 -1.20 6.40
N LEU A 161 -24.42 -1.61 7.12
CA LEU A 161 -24.71 -1.15 8.49
C LEU A 161 -23.92 -1.92 9.56
N ILE A 162 -23.29 -3.05 9.21
CA ILE A 162 -22.56 -3.84 10.19
C ILE A 162 -21.32 -3.10 10.68
N ASN A 163 -21.18 -2.97 11.99
CA ASN A 163 -20.10 -2.21 12.59
C ASN A 163 -18.84 -3.05 12.84
N HIS A 164 -17.74 -2.33 13.01
CA HIS A 164 -16.46 -2.90 13.40
C HIS A 164 -16.39 -3.21 14.90
N SER A 165 -15.65 -4.26 15.29
CA SER A 165 -15.18 -4.45 16.66
C SER A 165 -13.78 -5.05 16.72
N ALA A 166 -12.93 -4.48 17.58
CA ALA A 166 -11.59 -4.97 17.89
C ALA A 166 -11.58 -6.33 18.59
N SER A 167 -12.72 -6.75 19.17
CA SER A 167 -12.86 -8.07 19.80
C SER A 167 -12.85 -9.22 18.80
N ILE A 168 -13.10 -8.94 17.52
CA ILE A 168 -13.15 -9.94 16.46
C ILE A 168 -11.76 -10.12 15.84
N THR A 169 -11.22 -11.33 15.97
CA THR A 169 -9.88 -11.67 15.48
C THR A 169 -9.88 -12.45 14.16
N ARG A 170 -11.02 -12.50 13.47
CA ARG A 170 -11.20 -13.22 12.19
C ARG A 170 -11.90 -12.34 11.15
N GLU A 171 -11.59 -12.54 9.89
CA GLU A 171 -12.12 -11.78 8.74
C GLU A 171 -12.94 -12.64 7.76
N ASP A 172 -13.24 -13.89 8.13
CA ASP A 172 -14.03 -14.82 7.33
C ASP A 172 -15.54 -14.67 7.53
N ASN A 173 -16.00 -13.42 7.67
CA ASN A 173 -17.39 -13.08 7.95
C ASN A 173 -18.26 -12.96 6.70
N ALA A 174 -17.70 -13.13 5.50
CA ALA A 174 -18.40 -12.92 4.24
C ALA A 174 -18.11 -14.05 3.25
N GLU A 175 -19.17 -14.56 2.63
CA GLU A 175 -19.06 -15.52 1.53
C GLU A 175 -20.07 -15.20 0.41
N GLU A 176 -19.69 -15.54 -0.82
CA GLU A 176 -20.63 -15.56 -1.93
C GLU A 176 -21.23 -16.95 -2.04
N ILE A 177 -22.55 -17.00 -2.14
CA ILE A 177 -23.29 -18.24 -2.33
C ILE A 177 -24.02 -18.16 -3.65
N ASN A 178 -23.92 -19.22 -4.45
CA ASN A 178 -24.82 -19.39 -5.58
C ASN A 178 -26.23 -19.62 -5.06
N GLY A 179 -27.18 -18.82 -5.52
CA GLY A 179 -28.56 -18.92 -5.12
C GLY A 179 -29.20 -20.23 -5.59
N PRO A 180 -30.39 -20.51 -5.06
CA PRO A 180 -31.04 -21.80 -5.19
C PRO A 180 -31.43 -22.15 -6.63
N ALA A 181 -31.50 -21.20 -7.57
CA ALA A 181 -31.88 -21.50 -8.95
C ALA A 181 -30.78 -22.18 -9.80
N GLY A 182 -29.51 -22.15 -9.38
CA GLY A 182 -28.39 -22.80 -10.09
C GLY A 182 -28.07 -22.22 -11.48
N LEU A 183 -26.78 -22.17 -11.85
CA LEU A 183 -26.17 -21.83 -13.15
C LEU A 183 -26.63 -20.58 -13.94
N PHE A 184 -27.68 -19.86 -13.54
CA PHE A 184 -28.13 -18.60 -14.11
C PHE A 184 -27.72 -17.45 -13.19
N SER A 185 -27.07 -16.44 -13.77
CA SER A 185 -26.23 -15.43 -13.09
C SER A 185 -26.94 -14.46 -12.14
N TRP A 186 -28.28 -14.48 -12.08
CA TRP A 186 -29.08 -13.50 -11.34
C TRP A 186 -29.18 -13.81 -9.83
N ASP A 187 -28.76 -15.00 -9.43
CA ASP A 187 -28.97 -15.55 -8.09
C ASP A 187 -27.73 -15.47 -7.20
N LEU A 188 -26.81 -14.52 -7.43
CA LEU A 188 -25.65 -14.39 -6.54
C LEU A 188 -26.07 -13.77 -5.20
N LEU A 189 -25.97 -14.53 -4.12
CA LEU A 189 -26.27 -14.06 -2.77
C LEU A 189 -24.97 -13.74 -2.03
N PHE A 190 -24.95 -12.57 -1.38
CA PHE A 190 -23.94 -12.26 -0.39
C PHE A 190 -24.41 -12.74 0.98
N CYS A 191 -23.63 -13.60 1.62
CA CYS A 191 -23.91 -14.09 2.96
C CYS A 191 -22.92 -13.48 3.94
N LEU A 192 -23.45 -12.74 4.91
CA LEU A 192 -22.73 -12.22 6.06
C LEU A 192 -22.96 -13.15 7.25
N LYS A 193 -21.88 -13.66 7.82
CA LYS A 193 -21.91 -14.55 8.99
C LYS A 193 -21.26 -13.88 10.19
N SER A 194 -21.88 -14.02 11.35
CA SER A 194 -21.20 -13.66 12.59
C SER A 194 -20.11 -14.67 12.88
N THR A 195 -18.90 -14.19 13.17
CA THR A 195 -17.76 -15.04 13.53
C THR A 195 -17.75 -15.39 15.02
N MET A 196 -18.63 -14.77 15.82
CA MET A 196 -18.78 -14.99 17.25
C MET A 196 -20.26 -15.21 17.63
N PRO A 197 -20.54 -15.98 18.70
CA PRO A 197 -21.89 -16.05 19.26
C PRO A 197 -22.34 -14.67 19.75
N VAL A 198 -23.55 -14.25 19.35
CA VAL A 198 -24.16 -12.98 19.77
C VAL A 198 -25.43 -13.29 20.55
N LYS A 199 -25.60 -12.69 21.73
CA LYS A 199 -26.83 -12.89 22.52
C LYS A 199 -27.96 -12.02 21.99
N GLU A 200 -29.18 -12.37 22.35
CA GLU A 200 -30.34 -11.53 22.07
C GLU A 200 -30.14 -10.12 22.68
N GLY A 201 -30.38 -9.08 21.88
CA GLY A 201 -30.18 -7.68 22.26
C GLY A 201 -28.75 -7.15 22.11
N GLU A 202 -27.76 -8.01 21.82
CA GLU A 202 -26.39 -7.57 21.53
C GLU A 202 -26.22 -7.20 20.05
N GLN A 203 -25.31 -6.26 19.79
CA GLN A 203 -24.99 -5.82 18.44
C GLN A 203 -24.14 -6.88 17.70
N VAL A 204 -24.51 -7.16 16.44
CA VAL A 204 -23.68 -7.98 15.55
C VAL A 204 -22.58 -7.10 14.94
N VAL A 205 -21.33 -7.55 15.04
CA VAL A 205 -20.13 -6.81 14.63
C VAL A 205 -19.15 -7.70 13.87
N ILE A 206 -18.29 -7.10 13.05
CA ILE A 206 -17.23 -7.80 12.28
C ILE A 206 -15.86 -7.11 12.44
N GLN A 207 -14.83 -7.74 11.88
CA GLN A 207 -13.51 -7.15 11.74
C GLN A 207 -13.40 -6.47 10.36
N TYR A 208 -13.04 -5.19 10.32
CA TYR A 208 -12.89 -4.43 9.07
C TYR A 208 -11.52 -4.59 8.42
N GLY A 209 -10.52 -5.03 9.18
CA GLY A 209 -9.19 -5.30 8.67
C GLY A 209 -8.15 -5.39 9.79
N LEU A 210 -7.65 -6.57 10.12
CA LEU A 210 -6.57 -6.89 11.06
C LEU A 210 -5.22 -6.28 10.63
N LYS A 211 -5.03 -6.08 9.32
CA LYS A 211 -3.81 -5.50 8.76
C LYS A 211 -3.82 -3.96 8.73
N LYS A 212 -4.97 -3.33 8.94
CA LYS A 212 -5.11 -1.87 8.93
C LYS A 212 -4.53 -1.26 10.21
N SER A 213 -3.86 -0.13 10.05
CA SER A 213 -3.36 0.68 11.16
C SER A 213 -4.43 1.62 11.73
N ASN A 214 -4.16 2.23 12.87
CA ASN A 214 -4.99 3.32 13.40
C ASN A 214 -5.07 4.51 12.43
N ALA A 215 -4.01 4.77 11.65
CA ALA A 215 -4.06 5.79 10.59
C ALA A 215 -5.04 5.39 9.48
N ASP A 216 -5.05 4.13 9.04
CA ASP A 216 -5.99 3.62 8.04
C ASP A 216 -7.44 3.63 8.55
N LEU A 217 -7.66 3.21 9.80
CA LEU A 217 -8.98 3.21 10.41
C LEU A 217 -9.53 4.65 10.52
N ALA A 218 -8.68 5.58 10.97
CA ALA A 218 -9.03 6.98 11.06
C ALA A 218 -9.25 7.61 9.68
N PHE A 219 -8.53 7.15 8.65
CA PHE A 219 -8.59 7.69 7.31
C PHE A 219 -9.81 7.20 6.53
N TYR A 220 -10.13 5.91 6.60
CA TYR A 220 -11.21 5.31 5.82
C TYR A 220 -12.55 5.24 6.54
N TYR A 221 -12.55 5.13 7.87
CA TYR A 221 -13.76 4.84 8.66
C TYR A 221 -14.07 5.87 9.74
N GLY A 222 -13.12 6.77 10.05
CA GLY A 222 -13.34 7.82 11.04
C GLY A 222 -13.33 7.35 12.49
N PHE A 223 -12.68 6.22 12.80
CA PHE A 223 -12.46 5.75 14.17
C PHE A 223 -11.05 5.19 14.36
N VAL A 224 -10.66 4.95 15.61
CA VAL A 224 -9.39 4.30 15.99
C VAL A 224 -9.64 3.21 17.02
N GLU A 225 -8.72 2.28 17.15
CA GLU A 225 -8.70 1.29 18.23
C GLU A 225 -7.72 1.73 19.34
N PRO A 226 -8.00 1.41 20.62
CA PRO A 226 -7.09 1.71 21.73
C PRO A 226 -5.83 0.82 21.73
N ASN A 227 -5.80 -0.23 20.91
CA ASN A 227 -4.71 -1.19 20.85
C ASN A 227 -3.45 -0.58 20.22
N THR A 228 -2.35 -0.56 20.97
CA THR A 228 -1.06 -0.02 20.51
C THR A 228 -0.48 -0.79 19.33
N ASN A 229 -0.85 -2.06 19.14
CA ASN A 229 -0.39 -2.88 18.01
C ASN A 229 -0.97 -2.45 16.65
N ARG A 230 -1.90 -1.48 16.67
CA ARG A 230 -2.45 -0.79 15.50
C ARG A 230 -1.68 0.48 15.15
N ASP A 231 -0.81 0.96 16.04
CA ASP A 231 0.02 2.11 15.75
C ASP A 231 1.04 1.73 14.68
N SER A 232 1.10 2.56 13.64
CA SER A 232 2.05 2.39 12.56
C SER A 232 2.58 3.74 12.08
N TYR A 233 3.70 3.67 11.36
CA TYR A 233 4.23 4.78 10.60
C TYR A 233 4.79 4.24 9.27
N THR A 234 4.36 4.81 8.16
CA THR A 234 4.85 4.43 6.83
C THR A 234 6.08 5.26 6.48
N LEU A 235 7.22 4.60 6.31
CA LEU A 235 8.42 5.22 5.74
C LEU A 235 8.37 5.12 4.21
N THR A 236 8.74 6.21 3.55
CA THR A 236 8.88 6.25 2.09
C THR A 236 10.31 6.53 1.71
N PHE A 237 10.82 5.66 0.85
CA PHE A 237 12.13 5.82 0.24
C PHE A 237 11.94 5.89 -1.28
N ASN A 238 12.73 6.73 -1.93
CA ASN A 238 12.73 6.91 -3.38
C ASN A 238 14.15 6.78 -3.91
N ILE A 239 14.31 6.08 -5.02
CA ILE A 239 15.52 6.07 -5.82
C ILE A 239 15.47 7.34 -6.67
N SER A 240 16.37 8.29 -6.42
CA SER A 240 16.33 9.58 -7.11
C SER A 240 16.63 9.40 -8.60
N GLU A 241 15.85 10.07 -9.47
CA GLU A 241 16.14 10.16 -10.92
C GLU A 241 17.52 10.80 -11.22
N LEU A 242 18.07 11.56 -10.27
CA LEU A 242 19.39 12.19 -10.38
C LEU A 242 20.53 11.25 -9.97
N ASP A 243 20.22 10.05 -9.48
CA ASP A 243 21.21 9.05 -9.12
C ASP A 243 21.94 8.54 -10.38
N PRO A 244 23.28 8.60 -10.44
CA PRO A 244 24.04 8.08 -11.59
C PRO A 244 23.74 6.61 -11.93
N PHE A 245 23.30 5.84 -10.93
CA PHE A 245 22.94 4.43 -11.04
C PHE A 245 21.44 4.18 -10.98
N HIS A 246 20.62 5.20 -11.25
CA HIS A 246 19.16 5.15 -11.14
C HIS A 246 18.56 3.94 -11.86
N ARG A 247 18.99 3.67 -13.10
CA ARG A 247 18.44 2.59 -13.93
C ARG A 247 18.75 1.22 -13.35
N GLU A 248 19.98 0.99 -12.92
CA GLU A 248 20.44 -0.26 -12.35
C GLU A 248 19.74 -0.53 -11.01
N LYS A 249 19.63 0.50 -10.15
CA LYS A 249 18.91 0.41 -8.87
C LYS A 249 17.43 0.13 -9.07
N LEU A 250 16.78 0.80 -10.02
CA LEU A 250 15.36 0.59 -10.35
C LEU A 250 15.11 -0.83 -10.86
N ASP A 251 15.99 -1.34 -11.72
CA ASP A 251 15.95 -2.71 -12.22
C ASP A 251 16.03 -3.75 -11.09
N ILE A 252 16.92 -3.52 -10.10
CA ILE A 252 17.07 -4.38 -8.92
C ILE A 252 15.85 -4.30 -8.01
N ALA A 253 15.31 -3.09 -7.79
CA ALA A 253 14.07 -2.91 -7.04
C ALA A 253 12.90 -3.66 -7.70
N ALA A 254 12.74 -3.49 -9.02
CA ALA A 254 11.67 -4.13 -9.79
C ALA A 254 11.76 -5.66 -9.79
N ALA A 255 12.98 -6.21 -9.81
CA ALA A 255 13.22 -7.64 -9.68
C ALA A 255 12.84 -8.21 -8.30
N ASN A 256 12.61 -7.36 -7.29
CA ASN A 256 12.22 -7.73 -5.93
C ASN A 256 10.85 -7.14 -5.54
N ASP A 257 9.97 -6.94 -6.53
CA ASP A 257 8.60 -6.44 -6.37
C ASP A 257 8.49 -5.04 -5.74
N LEU A 258 9.54 -4.22 -5.88
CA LEU A 258 9.58 -2.84 -5.40
C LEU A 258 9.67 -1.86 -6.57
N GLY A 259 9.13 -0.66 -6.36
CA GLY A 259 9.19 0.42 -7.34
C GLY A 259 10.36 1.39 -7.11
N GLU A 260 10.42 2.40 -7.95
CA GLU A 260 11.27 3.58 -7.76
C GLU A 260 10.98 4.27 -6.42
N THR A 261 9.71 4.29 -6.01
CA THR A 261 9.29 4.69 -4.68
C THR A 261 8.74 3.47 -3.95
N ALA A 262 9.28 3.19 -2.77
CA ALA A 262 8.83 2.10 -1.91
C ALA A 262 8.25 2.63 -0.60
N TYR A 263 7.23 1.92 -0.10
CA TYR A 263 6.49 2.23 1.12
C TYR A 263 6.66 1.07 2.09
N PHE A 264 7.07 1.37 3.31
CA PHE A 264 7.28 0.38 4.35
C PHE A 264 6.48 0.76 5.60
N ASP A 265 5.44 -0.01 5.88
CA ASP A 265 4.64 0.16 7.09
C ASP A 265 5.37 -0.47 8.28
N ILE A 266 5.77 0.38 9.23
CA ILE A 266 6.37 -0.06 10.49
C ILE A 266 5.28 -0.02 11.54
N PHE A 267 5.02 -1.16 12.17
CA PHE A 267 4.07 -1.27 13.28
C PHE A 267 4.80 -1.31 14.62
N MET A 268 4.15 -0.79 15.65
CA MET A 268 4.63 -0.90 17.03
C MET A 268 4.79 -2.38 17.42
N ASP A 269 5.91 -2.70 18.09
CA ASP A 269 6.25 -4.03 18.60
C ASP A 269 6.28 -5.15 17.54
N ARG A 270 6.41 -4.81 16.25
CA ARG A 270 6.61 -5.77 15.16
C ARG A 270 8.02 -5.67 14.59
N PRO A 271 8.58 -6.78 14.06
CA PRO A 271 9.84 -6.72 13.34
C PRO A 271 9.70 -5.81 12.12
N LEU A 272 10.80 -5.14 11.77
CA LEU A 272 10.89 -4.32 10.56
C LEU A 272 10.56 -5.16 9.32
N PRO A 273 9.87 -4.58 8.30
CA PRO A 273 9.62 -5.29 7.05
C PRO A 273 10.94 -5.79 6.43
N PRO A 274 11.03 -7.05 6.00
CA PRO A 274 12.31 -7.67 5.62
C PRO A 274 13.01 -6.92 4.48
N ALA A 275 12.24 -6.33 3.57
CA ALA A 275 12.74 -5.58 2.42
C ALA A 275 13.22 -4.15 2.74
N ILE A 276 12.96 -3.62 3.95
CA ILE A 276 13.28 -2.22 4.26
C ILE A 276 14.80 -1.97 4.28
N LEU A 277 15.57 -2.87 4.90
CA LEU A 277 17.02 -2.71 5.01
C LEU A 277 17.73 -2.92 3.66
N PRO A 278 17.43 -3.98 2.89
CA PRO A 278 17.98 -4.13 1.54
C PRO A 278 17.68 -2.94 0.63
N TYR A 279 16.44 -2.44 0.65
CA TYR A 279 16.05 -1.30 -0.18
C TYR A 279 16.78 -0.01 0.24
N ARG A 280 16.91 0.25 1.54
CA ARG A 280 17.66 1.41 2.05
C ARG A 280 19.13 1.34 1.67
N ARG A 281 19.75 0.16 1.78
CA ARG A 281 21.14 -0.06 1.36
C ARG A 281 21.31 0.17 -0.15
N LEU A 282 20.36 -0.31 -0.96
CA LEU A 282 20.31 -0.07 -2.41
C LEU A 282 20.24 1.42 -2.74
N VAL A 283 19.37 2.18 -2.05
CA VAL A 283 19.28 3.64 -2.20
C VAL A 283 20.61 4.30 -1.82
N ALA A 284 21.23 3.87 -0.71
CA ALA A 284 22.47 4.42 -0.19
C ALA A 284 23.75 3.94 -0.92
N LEU A 285 23.66 3.03 -1.91
CA LEU A 285 24.83 2.60 -2.68
C LEU A 285 25.45 3.78 -3.41
N GLN A 286 26.76 3.95 -3.25
CA GLN A 286 27.56 4.99 -3.91
C GLN A 286 28.65 4.34 -4.77
N GLU A 287 29.46 5.15 -5.45
CA GLU A 287 30.53 4.70 -6.36
C GLU A 287 31.44 3.62 -5.74
N ALA A 288 31.76 3.73 -4.44
CA ALA A 288 32.62 2.77 -3.75
C ALA A 288 32.05 1.34 -3.71
N ASP A 289 30.72 1.21 -3.67
CA ASP A 289 29.99 -0.07 -3.61
C ASP A 289 29.27 -0.38 -4.94
N ALA A 290 29.44 0.47 -5.97
CA ALA A 290 28.73 0.37 -7.24
C ALA A 290 29.08 -0.87 -8.05
N PHE A 291 30.22 -1.52 -7.76
CA PHE A 291 30.57 -2.81 -8.36
C PHE A 291 29.50 -3.89 -8.09
N LEU A 292 28.72 -3.77 -7.00
CA LEU A 292 27.60 -4.67 -6.71
C LEU A 292 26.44 -4.54 -7.70
N LEU A 293 26.39 -3.44 -8.47
CA LEU A 293 25.38 -3.21 -9.51
C LEU A 293 25.76 -3.87 -10.85
N GLU A 294 26.96 -4.42 -10.98
CA GLU A 294 27.38 -5.09 -12.20
C GLU A 294 26.51 -6.32 -12.52
N PRO A 295 26.31 -6.65 -13.81
CA PRO A 295 25.44 -7.75 -14.23
C PRO A 295 25.74 -9.11 -13.57
N VAL A 296 27.01 -9.35 -13.20
CA VAL A 296 27.45 -10.59 -12.55
C VAL A 296 26.79 -10.78 -11.18
N TYR A 297 26.49 -9.70 -10.46
CA TYR A 297 25.86 -9.76 -9.15
C TYR A 297 24.34 -9.66 -9.21
N ARG A 298 23.73 -9.46 -10.38
CA ARG A 298 22.30 -9.16 -10.52
C ARG A 298 21.37 -10.18 -9.86
N LYS A 299 21.76 -11.47 -9.84
CA LYS A 299 20.98 -12.55 -9.20
C LYS A 299 21.21 -12.65 -7.68
N SER A 300 22.36 -12.19 -7.18
CA SER A 300 22.78 -12.36 -5.78
C SER A 300 22.73 -11.06 -4.98
N ILE A 301 22.65 -9.90 -5.65
CA ILE A 301 22.76 -8.58 -5.02
C ILE A 301 21.73 -8.38 -3.91
N TRP A 302 20.49 -8.82 -4.11
CA TRP A 302 19.45 -8.67 -3.08
C TRP A 302 19.82 -9.40 -1.80
N LYS A 303 20.29 -10.63 -1.91
CA LYS A 303 20.80 -11.43 -0.78
C LYS A 303 22.03 -10.78 -0.14
N THR A 304 22.87 -10.11 -0.93
CA THR A 304 24.00 -9.32 -0.40
C THR A 304 23.50 -8.12 0.40
N LEU A 305 22.45 -7.44 -0.07
CA LEU A 305 21.83 -6.28 0.57
C LEU A 305 21.03 -6.63 1.83
N GLU A 306 20.67 -7.90 2.05
CA GLU A 306 20.13 -8.38 3.33
C GLU A 306 21.17 -8.26 4.47
N LEU A 307 22.45 -8.22 4.14
CA LEU A 307 23.56 -8.03 5.07
C LEU A 307 24.21 -6.65 4.90
N PRO A 308 24.96 -6.16 5.91
CA PRO A 308 25.68 -4.89 5.80
C PRO A 308 26.62 -4.86 4.59
N VAL A 309 26.60 -3.76 3.83
CA VAL A 309 27.41 -3.62 2.60
C VAL A 309 28.80 -3.11 2.95
N SER A 310 28.88 -1.87 3.43
CA SER A 310 30.09 -1.17 3.83
C SER A 310 29.78 -0.24 5.00
N HIS A 311 30.80 0.15 5.77
CA HIS A 311 30.63 1.09 6.87
C HIS A 311 30.01 2.41 6.39
N VAL A 312 30.48 2.94 5.26
CA VAL A 312 29.97 4.19 4.67
C VAL A 312 28.51 4.05 4.24
N ASN A 313 28.13 2.91 3.65
CA ASN A 313 26.74 2.65 3.28
C ASN A 313 25.83 2.58 4.50
N GLU A 314 26.21 1.85 5.56
CA GLU A 314 25.39 1.76 6.78
C GLU A 314 25.28 3.11 7.51
N GLU A 315 26.35 3.93 7.52
CA GLU A 315 26.31 5.28 8.09
C GLU A 315 25.33 6.19 7.35
N LEU A 316 25.30 6.14 6.01
CA LEU A 316 24.32 6.87 5.20
C LEU A 316 22.90 6.38 5.48
N VAL A 317 22.71 5.07 5.59
CA VAL A 317 21.43 4.45 5.95
C VAL A 317 20.94 4.96 7.31
N CYS A 318 21.81 5.09 8.32
CA CYS A 318 21.45 5.63 9.64
C CYS A 318 21.08 7.12 9.57
N LYS A 319 21.88 7.93 8.88
CA LYS A 319 21.62 9.37 8.66
C LYS A 319 20.29 9.65 7.97
N MET A 320 19.85 8.77 7.06
CA MET A 320 18.53 8.88 6.41
C MET A 320 17.38 8.80 7.43
N ASP A 321 17.52 7.99 8.48
CA ASP A 321 16.48 7.85 9.51
C ASP A 321 16.46 9.05 10.47
N GLU A 322 17.62 9.60 10.84
CA GLU A 322 17.69 10.79 11.69
C GLU A 322 16.93 11.98 11.10
N LYS A 323 17.06 12.18 9.77
CA LYS A 323 16.33 13.24 9.06
C LYS A 323 14.81 13.03 9.13
N LEU A 324 14.35 11.79 8.98
CA LEU A 324 12.91 11.45 9.04
C LEU A 324 12.34 11.67 10.45
N ILE A 325 13.14 11.44 11.49
CA ILE A 325 12.75 11.67 12.89
C ILE A 325 12.62 13.17 13.21
N GLN A 326 13.52 14.01 12.69
CA GLN A 326 13.50 15.46 12.92
C GLN A 326 12.29 16.17 12.30
N GLU A 327 11.73 15.63 11.21
CA GLU A 327 10.57 16.20 10.51
C GLU A 327 9.23 15.97 11.25
N GLY A 328 9.18 15.09 12.26
CA GLY A 328 7.95 14.60 12.91
C GLY A 328 7.47 15.30 14.19
N ASN A 329 7.58 16.63 14.34
CA ASN A 329 7.17 17.31 15.58
C ASN A 329 5.64 17.50 15.71
N LEU A 330 5.06 17.16 16.87
CA LEU A 330 3.62 16.90 17.04
C LEU A 330 3.05 17.48 18.36
N GLY A 331 1.91 18.18 18.30
CA GLY A 331 1.25 18.83 19.46
C GLY A 331 -0.24 18.49 19.62
N TYR A 332 -0.73 18.57 20.88
CA TYR A 332 -2.07 18.44 21.53
C TYR A 332 -3.48 18.83 20.97
N LYS A 333 -4.43 17.96 20.51
CA LYS A 333 -5.79 17.66 21.11
C LYS A 333 -6.71 16.82 20.17
N LEU A 334 -7.93 16.46 20.63
CA LEU A 334 -9.00 15.58 20.05
C LEU A 334 -8.67 14.07 19.99
N GLU A 335 -9.55 13.18 20.46
CA GLU A 335 -9.25 11.75 20.74
C GLU A 335 -8.66 10.94 19.57
N ILE A 336 -9.25 11.00 18.37
CA ILE A 336 -8.73 10.32 17.17
C ILE A 336 -7.37 10.91 16.76
N ALA A 337 -7.29 12.25 16.72
CA ALA A 337 -6.07 12.96 16.36
C ALA A 337 -4.94 12.67 17.36
N VAL A 338 -5.25 12.66 18.65
CA VAL A 338 -4.32 12.31 19.74
C VAL A 338 -3.87 10.87 19.62
N THR A 339 -4.80 9.93 19.39
CA THR A 339 -4.46 8.50 19.31
C THR A 339 -3.50 8.24 18.15
N VAL A 340 -3.81 8.72 16.94
CA VAL A 340 -2.92 8.55 15.79
C VAL A 340 -1.59 9.26 16.01
N ARG A 341 -1.60 10.49 16.51
CA ARG A 341 -0.38 11.28 16.75
C ARG A 341 0.54 10.66 17.79
N VAL A 342 -0.02 10.17 18.90
CA VAL A 342 0.73 9.47 19.95
C VAL A 342 1.25 8.14 19.41
N GLY A 343 0.46 7.43 18.61
CA GLY A 343 0.87 6.19 17.96
C GLY A 343 2.02 6.38 16.99
N GLU A 344 1.92 7.35 16.07
CA GLU A 344 3.00 7.72 15.16
C GLU A 344 4.28 8.08 15.93
N LYS A 345 4.18 8.87 17.01
CA LYS A 345 5.32 9.22 17.86
C LYS A 345 5.97 8.01 18.53
N ARG A 346 5.17 7.05 19.04
CA ARG A 346 5.69 5.81 19.63
C ARG A 346 6.49 5.00 18.61
N VAL A 347 5.94 4.84 17.40
CA VAL A 347 6.60 4.11 16.32
C VAL A 347 7.89 4.82 15.90
N LEU A 348 7.88 6.15 15.78
CA LEU A 348 9.10 6.93 15.49
C LEU A 348 10.17 6.78 16.57
N GLN A 349 9.80 6.74 17.84
CA GLN A 349 10.73 6.48 18.95
C GLN A 349 11.28 5.05 18.93
N GLN A 350 10.47 4.06 18.55
CA GLN A 350 10.95 2.69 18.32
C GLN A 350 11.97 2.65 17.19
N ILE A 351 11.68 3.33 16.07
CA ILE A 351 12.61 3.45 14.93
C ILE A 351 13.91 4.12 15.39
N GLU A 352 13.84 5.24 16.11
CA GLU A 352 15.00 5.93 16.67
C GLU A 352 15.84 5.00 17.56
N GLY A 353 15.19 4.20 18.41
CA GLY A 353 15.87 3.20 19.24
C GLY A 353 16.62 2.15 18.43
N ILE A 354 15.98 1.60 17.39
CA ILE A 354 16.59 0.62 16.48
C ILE A 354 17.81 1.23 15.75
N VAL A 355 17.70 2.48 15.32
CA VAL A 355 18.79 3.19 14.62
C VAL A 355 19.96 3.42 15.54
N LYS A 356 19.73 3.96 16.76
CA LYS A 356 20.80 4.20 17.74
C LYS A 356 21.52 2.91 18.13
N GLU A 357 20.79 1.81 18.27
CA GLU A 357 21.38 0.51 18.54
C GLU A 357 22.29 0.07 17.39
N LYS A 358 21.86 0.25 16.14
CA LYS A 358 22.67 -0.05 14.96
C LYS A 358 23.90 0.83 14.85
N GLU A 359 23.77 2.13 15.09
CA GLU A 359 24.88 3.09 15.08
C GLU A 359 25.96 2.69 16.09
N ALA A 360 25.56 2.29 17.30
CA ALA A 360 26.47 1.81 18.34
C ALA A 360 27.17 0.48 18.00
N GLN A 361 26.68 -0.24 16.98
CA GLN A 361 27.20 -1.52 16.53
C GLN A 361 27.95 -1.45 15.20
N LEU A 362 28.07 -0.27 14.56
CA LEU A 362 28.69 -0.13 13.23
C LEU A 362 30.09 -0.75 13.15
N ASP A 363 30.94 -0.56 14.16
CA ASP A 363 32.30 -1.11 14.20
C ASP A 363 32.35 -2.63 14.41
N LYS A 364 31.22 -3.25 14.77
CA LYS A 364 31.11 -4.69 15.07
C LYS A 364 30.41 -5.46 13.95
N LEU A 365 29.89 -4.77 12.94
CA LEU A 365 29.22 -5.41 11.81
C LEU A 365 30.25 -6.04 10.88
N GLU A 366 29.94 -7.23 10.38
CA GLU A 366 30.75 -7.88 9.37
C GLU A 366 30.30 -7.42 7.97
N TYR A 367 31.18 -6.75 7.23
CA TYR A 367 30.89 -6.16 5.92
C TYR A 367 31.20 -7.08 4.74
N TYR A 368 30.79 -6.68 3.52
CA TYR A 368 30.95 -7.51 2.31
C TYR A 368 32.39 -8.01 2.10
N HIS A 369 33.38 -7.12 2.23
CA HIS A 369 34.78 -7.48 2.04
C HIS A 369 35.27 -8.48 3.11
N GLU A 370 34.87 -8.31 4.37
CA GLU A 370 35.24 -9.23 5.45
C GLU A 370 34.65 -10.62 5.24
N ARG A 371 33.35 -10.70 4.88
CA ARG A 371 32.69 -11.97 4.55
C ARG A 371 33.41 -12.68 3.41
N ARG A 372 33.72 -11.94 2.35
CA ARG A 372 34.45 -12.47 1.18
C ARG A 372 35.85 -12.99 1.54
N LEU A 373 36.54 -12.32 2.46
CA LEU A 373 37.87 -12.76 2.93
C LEU A 373 37.78 -14.04 3.79
N LYS A 374 36.73 -14.23 4.59
CA LYS A 374 36.55 -15.48 5.37
C LYS A 374 36.30 -16.71 4.49
N GLU A 375 35.66 -16.52 3.34
CA GLU A 375 35.43 -17.60 2.37
C GLU A 375 36.72 -18.09 1.69
N LEU A 376 37.83 -17.35 1.78
CA LEU A 376 39.10 -17.71 1.16
C LEU A 376 39.74 -18.99 1.73
N GLY A 377 39.32 -19.45 2.92
CA GLY A 377 39.83 -20.70 3.49
C GLY A 377 41.34 -20.70 3.72
N LEU A 378 41.89 -19.58 4.20
CA LEU A 378 43.34 -19.38 4.36
C LEU A 378 44.01 -20.34 5.37
N VAL A 379 43.23 -21.11 6.12
CA VAL A 379 43.70 -22.23 6.96
C VAL A 379 43.27 -23.53 6.28
N GLY A 380 44.23 -24.17 5.59
CA GLY A 380 44.08 -25.54 5.06
C GLY A 380 44.30 -26.60 6.15
N GLU A 381 44.14 -27.88 5.81
CA GLU A 381 44.49 -29.00 6.69
C GLU A 381 46.03 -29.16 6.78
N GLU A 382 46.57 -29.57 7.94
CA GLU A 382 48.01 -29.60 8.27
C GLU A 382 48.90 -30.44 7.32
N ASP A 383 48.30 -31.22 6.40
CA ASP A 383 49.01 -32.09 5.45
C ASP A 383 48.96 -31.60 3.98
N GLU A 384 48.40 -30.42 3.68
CA GLU A 384 48.41 -29.88 2.32
C GLU A 384 49.69 -29.07 2.03
N THR A 385 50.54 -29.58 1.12
CA THR A 385 51.81 -28.92 0.73
C THR A 385 51.61 -27.67 -0.14
N TYR A 386 50.37 -27.35 -0.51
CA TYR A 386 49.99 -26.17 -1.26
C TYR A 386 48.66 -25.65 -0.70
N CYS A 387 48.62 -24.39 -0.25
CA CYS A 387 47.36 -23.72 0.05
C CYS A 387 46.49 -23.71 -1.22
N GLN A 388 45.51 -24.60 -1.32
CA GLN A 388 44.51 -24.50 -2.37
C GLN A 388 43.43 -23.54 -1.89
N PRO A 389 43.27 -22.35 -2.50
CA PRO A 389 42.06 -21.57 -2.25
C PRO A 389 40.87 -22.47 -2.59
N LYS A 390 39.85 -22.50 -1.71
CA LYS A 390 38.66 -23.33 -1.93
C LYS A 390 38.17 -23.14 -3.36
N LYS A 391 38.06 -24.25 -4.09
CA LYS A 391 37.73 -24.30 -5.53
C LYS A 391 36.36 -23.71 -5.90
N ASP A 392 35.61 -23.21 -4.92
CA ASP A 392 34.30 -22.58 -5.10
C ASP A 392 34.37 -21.04 -5.10
N SER A 393 35.56 -20.42 -5.07
CA SER A 393 35.70 -18.96 -5.27
C SER A 393 35.62 -18.52 -6.75
N ILE A 394 35.06 -19.36 -7.63
CA ILE A 394 34.60 -18.98 -8.97
C ILE A 394 33.07 -18.82 -8.87
N PRO A 395 32.49 -17.68 -9.27
CA PRO A 395 31.05 -17.54 -9.28
C PRO A 395 30.46 -18.58 -10.22
N THR A 396 29.59 -19.43 -9.69
CA THR A 396 28.66 -20.19 -10.54
C THR A 396 27.81 -19.17 -11.31
N LEU A 397 28.02 -19.09 -12.62
CA LEU A 397 27.41 -18.16 -13.61
C LEU A 397 25.86 -18.10 -13.55
#